data_AF-A0A1C6BER9-F1
#
_entry.id   AF-A0A1C6BER9-F1
#
_cell.length_a   1.000
_cell.length_b   1.000
_cell.length_c   1.000
_cell.angle_alpha   90.00
_cell.angle_beta   90.00
_cell.angle_gamma   90.00
#
_symmetry.space_group_name_H-M   'P 1'
#
loop_
_entity.id
_entity.type
_entity.pdbx_description
1 polymer ?
#
loop_
_entity_poly.entity_id
_entity_poly.type
_entity_poly.pdbx_seq_one_letter_code
_entity_poly.pdbx_strand_id
1 'polypeptide(L)' 'MNKIIIDLDVVMKEKGISKNSVCKNCNLQRTQLNNYCKNKISRIDLKILARLCEYLKCDLTDILKLVEEEEENS' A
#
# COMPACT_ATOMS: atom_id res chain seq x y z
N MET A 1 11.76 -6.89 -15.60
CA MET A 1 10.60 -7.80 -15.34
C MET A 1 9.43 -6.96 -14.84
N ASN A 2 8.17 -7.37 -15.03
CA ASN A 2 7.06 -6.60 -14.44
C ASN A 2 7.05 -6.78 -12.92
N LYS A 3 6.76 -5.73 -12.16
CA LYS A 3 6.67 -5.74 -10.69
C LYS A 3 5.34 -5.19 -10.20
N ILE A 4 4.89 -5.70 -9.05
CA ILE A 4 3.72 -5.16 -8.36
C ILE A 4 4.20 -4.09 -7.38
N ILE A 5 3.60 -2.90 -7.46
CA ILE A 5 3.77 -1.82 -6.48
C ILE A 5 2.46 -1.54 -5.75
N ILE A 6 2.59 -0.86 -4.61
CA ILE A 6 1.54 -0.51 -3.67
C ILE A 6 1.50 1.00 -3.54
N ASP A 7 0.43 1.62 -4.03
CA ASP A 7 0.21 3.07 -4.01
C ASP A 7 -0.55 3.52 -2.76
N LEU A 8 -0.32 2.85 -1.63
CA LEU A 8 -1.04 3.10 -0.39
C LEU A 8 -0.92 4.56 0.09
N ASP A 9 0.25 5.20 -0.09
CA ASP A 9 0.45 6.60 0.30
C ASP A 9 -0.40 7.57 -0.55
N VAL A 10 -0.63 7.24 -1.84
CA VAL A 10 -1.45 8.04 -2.76
C VAL A 10 -2.92 7.92 -2.36
N VAL A 11 -3.44 6.69 -2.24
CA VAL A 11 -4.82 6.42 -1.84
C VAL A 11 -5.17 7.08 -0.51
N MET A 12 -4.24 7.04 0.46
CA MET A 12 -4.42 7.70 1.75
C MET A 12 -4.51 9.22 1.63
N LYS A 13 -3.66 9.84 0.81
CA LYS A 13 -3.66 11.30 0.59
C LYS A 13 -4.93 11.76 -0.11
N GLU A 14 -5.36 11.06 -1.15
CA GLU A 14 -6.60 11.36 -1.88
C GLU A 14 -7.84 11.33 -0.96
N LYS A 15 -7.84 10.41 0.01
CA LYS A 15 -8.93 10.26 0.97
C LYS A 15 -8.77 11.12 2.23
N GLY A 16 -7.68 11.89 2.36
CA GLY A 16 -7.39 12.70 3.54
C GLY A 16 -7.14 11.88 4.82
N ILE A 17 -6.70 10.63 4.69
CA ILE A 17 -6.51 9.70 5.80
C ILE A 17 -5.06 9.73 6.28
N SER A 18 -4.86 9.98 7.58
CA SER A 18 -3.52 10.01 8.17
C SER A 18 -2.93 8.60 8.38
N LYS A 19 -1.60 8.51 8.39
CA LYS A 19 -0.87 7.27 8.75
C LYS A 19 -1.18 6.77 10.16
N ASN A 20 -1.45 7.67 11.10
CA ASN A 20 -1.83 7.29 12.46
C ASN A 20 -3.19 6.60 12.47
N SER A 21 -4.14 7.12 11.69
CA SER A 21 -5.49 6.57 11.55
C SER A 21 -5.43 5.16 10.96
N VAL A 22 -4.63 4.92 9.92
CA VAL A 22 -4.45 3.59 9.33
C VAL A 22 -3.78 2.62 10.29
N CYS A 23 -2.71 3.02 11.00
CA CYS A 23 -2.05 2.15 11.98
C CYS A 23 -3.05 1.66 13.05
N LYS A 24 -3.88 2.59 13.56
CA LYS A 24 -4.87 2.31 14.60
C LYS A 24 -5.99 1.40 14.12
N ASN A 25 -6.60 1.68 12.96
CA ASN A 25 -7.77 0.94 12.47
C ASN A 25 -7.40 -0.36 11.75
N CYS A 26 -6.28 -0.35 11.02
CA CYS A 26 -5.78 -1.52 10.30
C CYS A 26 -4.82 -2.37 11.14
N ASN A 27 -4.68 -2.11 12.46
CA ASN A 27 -3.81 -2.83 13.39
C ASN A 27 -2.42 -3.11 12.78
N LEU A 28 -1.87 -2.07 12.14
CA LEU A 28 -0.58 -2.10 11.48
C LEU A 28 0.42 -1.34 12.34
N GLN A 29 1.62 -1.91 12.49
CA GLN A 29 2.72 -1.16 13.09
C GLN A 29 3.17 -0.05 12.15
N ARG A 30 3.63 1.07 12.71
CA ARG A 30 4.09 2.23 11.92
C ARG A 30 5.20 1.86 10.92
N THR A 31 6.13 0.99 11.32
CA THR A 31 7.20 0.50 10.45
C THR A 31 6.65 -0.33 9.29
N GLN A 32 5.66 -1.20 9.54
CA GLN A 32 5.01 -1.96 8.48
C GLN A 32 4.33 -1.02 7.49
N LEU A 33 3.49 -0.10 7.98
CA LEU A 33 2.80 0.87 7.12
C LEU A 33 3.80 1.69 6.28
N ASN A 34 4.90 2.13 6.87
CA ASN A 34 5.95 2.84 6.14
C ASN A 34 6.61 1.97 5.06
N ASN A 35 6.80 0.68 5.31
CA ASN A 35 7.32 -0.25 4.31
C ASN A 35 6.34 -0.48 3.17
N TYR A 36 5.02 -0.57 3.46
CA TYR A 36 3.97 -0.59 2.44
C TYR A 36 4.04 0.67 1.57
N CYS A 37 4.05 1.86 2.17
CA CYS A 37 4.14 3.14 1.45
C CYS A 37 5.45 3.31 0.65
N LYS A 38 6.51 2.58 0.99
CA LYS A 38 7.82 2.65 0.33
C LYS A 38 8.09 1.46 -0.60
N ASN A 39 7.11 0.58 -0.82
CA ASN A 39 7.29 -0.64 -1.61
C ASN A 39 8.47 -1.52 -1.15
N LYS A 40 8.76 -1.52 0.16
CA LYS A 40 9.86 -2.30 0.77
C LYS A 40 9.42 -3.66 1.30
N ILE A 41 8.20 -4.08 1.02
CA ILE A 41 7.69 -5.39 1.44
C ILE A 41 7.99 -6.44 0.37
N SER A 42 8.31 -7.65 0.80
CA SER A 42 8.47 -8.81 -0.09
C SER A 42 7.28 -9.76 -0.07
N ARG A 43 6.40 -9.63 0.93
CA ARG A 43 5.21 -10.45 1.13
C ARG A 43 4.08 -9.58 1.64
N ILE A 44 2.88 -9.86 1.14
CA ILE A 44 1.66 -9.18 1.55
C ILE A 44 0.64 -10.19 2.07
N ASP A 45 0.01 -9.86 3.20
CA ASP A 45 -1.06 -10.68 3.77
C ASP A 45 -2.40 -10.20 3.20
N LEU A 46 -3.18 -11.11 2.62
CA LEU A 46 -4.50 -10.82 2.05
C LEU A 46 -5.48 -10.27 3.10
N LYS A 47 -5.36 -10.68 4.37
CA LYS A 47 -6.18 -10.13 5.46
C LYS A 47 -5.82 -8.67 5.75
N ILE A 48 -4.54 -8.29 5.61
CA ILE A 48 -4.13 -6.88 5.74
C ILE A 48 -4.70 -6.07 4.59
N LEU A 49 -4.62 -6.58 3.36
CA LEU A 49 -5.22 -5.92 2.19
C LEU A 49 -6.72 -5.72 2.36
N ALA A 50 -7.47 -6.77 2.74
CA ALA A 50 -8.91 -6.67 2.95
C ALA A 50 -9.26 -5.56 3.95
N ARG A 51 -8.56 -5.51 5.09
CA ARG A 51 -8.77 -4.47 6.12
C ARG A 51 -8.40 -3.07 5.64
N LEU A 52 -7.35 -2.94 4.84
CA LEU A 52 -6.99 -1.67 4.21
C LEU A 52 -8.09 -1.22 3.25
N CYS A 53 -8.56 -2.10 2.35
CA CYS A 53 -9.65 -1.81 1.42
C CYS A 53 -10.95 -1.42 2.16
N GLU A 54 -11.32 -2.16 3.20
CA GLU A 54 -12.52 -1.88 4.01
C GLU A 54 -12.46 -0.53 4.73
N TYR A 55 -11.30 -0.19 5.28
CA TYR A 55 -11.08 1.04 6.03
C TYR A 55 -10.95 2.25 5.10
N LEU A 56 -10.22 2.11 4.00
CA LEU A 56 -10.01 3.15 3.01
C LEU A 56 -11.20 3.27 2.06
N LYS A 57 -12.15 2.34 2.04
CA LYS A 57 -13.27 2.32 1.07
C LYS A 57 -12.73 2.38 -0.37
N CYS A 58 -11.85 1.45 -0.72
CA CYS A 58 -11.26 1.34 -2.05
C CYS A 58 -11.15 -0.12 -2.46
N ASP A 59 -10.96 -0.36 -3.75
CA ASP A 59 -10.74 -1.67 -4.32
C ASP A 59 -9.26 -2.05 -4.32
N LEU A 60 -8.99 -3.35 -4.53
CA LEU A 60 -7.62 -3.88 -4.62
C LEU A 60 -6.80 -3.19 -5.73
N THR A 61 -7.44 -2.88 -6.86
CA THR A 61 -6.83 -2.22 -8.01
C THR A 61 -6.47 -0.75 -7.76
N ASP A 62 -7.06 -0.13 -6.74
CA ASP A 62 -6.71 1.24 -6.36
C ASP A 62 -5.38 1.27 -5.58
N ILE A 63 -5.07 0.18 -4.88
CA ILE A 63 -3.87 0.04 -4.04
C ILE A 63 -2.74 -0.63 -4.81
N LEU A 64 -3.02 -1.66 -5.59
CA LEU A 64 -2.03 -2.50 -6.26
C LEU A 64 -1.94 -2.19 -7.75
N LYS A 65 -0.73 -1.96 -8.25
CA LYS A 65 -0.47 -1.73 -9.69
C LYS A 65 0.63 -2.64 -10.20
N LEU A 66 0.42 -3.19 -11.39
CA LEU A 66 1.47 -3.83 -12.17
C LEU A 66 2.20 -2.76 -12.97
N VAL A 67 3.50 -2.64 -12.76
CA VAL A 67 4.36 -1.71 -13.51
C VAL A 67 5.45 -2.49 -14.22
N GLU A 68 5.83 -2.04 -15.41
CA GLU A 68 6.99 -2.54 -16.12
C GLU A 68 8.25 -2.05 -15.38
N GLU A 69 9.24 -2.92 -15.14
CA GLU A 69 10.57 -2.40 -14.79
C GLU A 69 11.17 -1.79 -16.04
N GLU A 70 11.19 -0.46 -16.10
CA GLU A 70 12.15 0.23 -16.94
C GLU A 70 13.54 -0.17 -16.45
N GLU A 71 14.34 -0.77 -17.34
CA GLU A 71 15.77 -0.98 -17.08
C GLU A 71 16.38 0.40 -16.79
N GLU A 72 16.78 0.63 -15.53
CA GLU A 72 17.65 1.74 -15.17
C GLU A 72 18.96 1.51 -15.93
N ASN A 73 19.04 2.08 -17.14
CA ASN A 73 20.29 2.24 -17.87
C ASN A 73 21.18 3.19 -17.04
N SER A 74 21.99 2.62 -16.17
CA SER A 74 23.15 3.24 -15.54
C SER A 74 24.42 2.51 -15.94
#